data_AF-A0A924D5Q6-F1
#
_entry.id   AF-A0A924D5Q6-F1
#
_cell.length_a   1.000
_cell.length_b   1.000
_cell.length_c   1.000
_cell.angle_alpha   90.00
_cell.angle_beta   90.00
_cell.angle_gamma   90.00
#
_symmetry.space_group_name_H-M   'P 1'
#
loop_
_entity.id
_entity.type
_entity.pdbx_description
1 polymer ?
#
loop_
_entity_poly.entity_id
_entity_poly.type
_entity_poly.pdbx_seq_one_letter_code
_entity_poly.pdbx_strand_id
1 'polypeptide(L)'
;MKRTISILILFFAISAESQSILQIDSLNIQICKSLEKFDSLDELKFQGVLQNHMPDFYTHYKIDTKSKSDSLMDLVYYRLQKNCNTFVVLMSKLEENKSDWGMSDLKPESEISESELKNFFLFKKLHYKEYDGKIAMVNRDSNLWSEKFEDGSSSKLEFKKTSESTFVLKFIESNNEMRKNLSVKGEEFKYGIYGKGQNYYSAWVQSKEGKYYTFKLYLE
;
A
#
# COMPACT_ATOMS: atom_id res chain seq x y z
N MET A 1 -0.38 -30.94 -49.77
CA MET A 1 -0.60 -31.34 -48.36
C MET A 1 -0.45 -30.10 -47.49
N LYS A 2 -1.56 -29.58 -46.95
CA LYS A 2 -1.58 -28.36 -46.13
C LYS A 2 -0.98 -28.68 -44.76
N ARG A 3 0.13 -28.02 -44.40
CA ARG A 3 0.68 -28.02 -43.04
C ARG A 3 -0.16 -27.06 -42.20
N THR A 4 -1.02 -27.60 -41.34
CA THR A 4 -1.70 -26.85 -40.29
C THR A 4 -0.69 -26.48 -39.22
N ILE A 5 -0.48 -25.18 -39.03
CA ILE A 5 0.29 -24.61 -37.93
C ILE A 5 -0.63 -24.63 -36.70
N SER A 6 -0.34 -25.53 -35.76
CA SER A 6 -0.88 -25.48 -34.40
C SER A 6 -0.07 -24.48 -33.58
N ILE A 7 -0.57 -23.24 -33.45
CA ILE A 7 -0.16 -22.33 -32.38
C ILE A 7 -1.41 -22.14 -31.52
N LEU A 8 -1.49 -22.91 -30.43
CA LEU A 8 -2.45 -22.67 -29.37
C LEU A 8 -1.76 -22.94 -28.03
N ILE A 9 -2.03 -22.04 -27.09
CA ILE A 9 -1.84 -22.16 -25.64
C ILE A 9 -0.46 -21.75 -25.12
N LEU A 10 -0.33 -20.46 -24.79
CA LEU A 10 0.56 -19.96 -23.73
C LEU A 10 0.06 -18.62 -23.15
N PHE A 11 -1.26 -18.48 -22.96
CA PHE A 11 -1.88 -17.25 -22.40
C PHE A 11 -2.60 -17.43 -21.06
N PHE A 12 -2.53 -18.59 -20.40
CA PHE A 12 -3.29 -18.85 -19.17
C PHE A 12 -2.53 -18.74 -17.83
N ALA A 13 -1.24 -18.41 -17.83
CA ALA A 13 -0.47 -18.35 -16.57
C ALA A 13 -0.71 -17.07 -15.74
N ILE A 14 -1.32 -16.01 -16.30
CA ILE A 14 -1.47 -14.72 -15.61
C ILE A 14 -2.71 -14.68 -14.69
N SER A 15 -3.62 -15.66 -14.81
CA SER A 15 -4.88 -15.67 -14.06
C SER A 15 -4.76 -16.23 -12.64
N ALA A 16 -3.73 -17.03 -12.34
CA ALA A 16 -3.62 -17.73 -11.06
C ALA A 16 -3.27 -16.81 -9.89
N GLU A 17 -2.35 -15.85 -10.09
CA GLU A 17 -1.94 -14.90 -9.04
C GLU A 17 -3.02 -13.85 -8.74
N SER A 18 -3.81 -13.46 -9.75
CA SER A 18 -4.93 -12.54 -9.55
C SER A 18 -6.09 -13.20 -8.78
N GLN A 19 -6.30 -14.50 -8.97
CA GLN A 19 -7.31 -15.24 -8.20
C GLN A 19 -6.90 -15.41 -6.73
N SER A 20 -5.63 -15.67 -6.45
CA SER A 20 -5.16 -15.81 -5.06
C SER A 20 -5.27 -14.50 -4.28
N ILE A 21 -4.90 -13.36 -4.88
CA ILE A 21 -4.97 -12.09 -4.15
C ILE A 21 -6.41 -11.65 -3.84
N LEU A 22 -7.37 -11.92 -4.72
CA LEU A 22 -8.79 -11.65 -4.45
C LEU A 22 -9.34 -12.49 -3.29
N GLN A 23 -8.89 -13.74 -3.17
CA GLN A 23 -9.27 -14.62 -2.06
C GLN A 23 -8.71 -14.09 -0.73
N ILE A 24 -7.47 -13.62 -0.74
CA ILE A 24 -6.83 -12.99 0.42
C ILE A 24 -7.53 -11.68 0.80
N ASP A 25 -7.87 -10.85 -0.18
CA ASP A 25 -8.65 -9.64 0.09
C ASP A 25 -10.02 -9.94 0.70
N SER A 26 -10.68 -11.00 0.21
CA SER A 26 -11.94 -11.46 0.79
C SER A 26 -11.81 -11.87 2.25
N LEU A 27 -10.76 -12.64 2.58
CA LEU A 27 -10.42 -13.01 3.96
C LEU A 27 -10.15 -11.77 4.82
N ASN A 28 -9.35 -10.82 4.33
CA ASN A 28 -9.02 -9.59 5.04
C ASN A 28 -10.24 -8.73 5.36
N ILE A 29 -11.22 -8.68 4.45
CA ILE A 29 -12.49 -7.99 4.69
C ILE A 29 -13.25 -8.64 5.86
N GLN A 30 -13.28 -9.98 5.94
CA GLN A 30 -13.97 -10.68 7.04
C GLN A 30 -13.25 -10.52 8.38
N ILE A 31 -11.91 -10.57 8.36
CA ILE A 31 -11.09 -10.28 9.53
C ILE A 31 -11.35 -8.84 9.99
N CYS A 32 -11.28 -7.85 9.08
CA CYS A 32 -11.50 -6.44 9.43
C CYS A 32 -12.87 -6.20 10.06
N LYS A 33 -13.94 -6.73 9.44
CA LYS A 33 -15.31 -6.68 10.01
C LYS A 33 -15.43 -7.31 11.39
N SER A 34 -14.59 -8.29 11.71
CA SER A 34 -14.58 -8.91 13.03
C SER A 34 -13.83 -8.06 14.05
N LEU A 35 -12.76 -7.38 13.62
CA LEU A 35 -12.01 -6.43 14.45
C LEU A 35 -12.86 -5.20 14.80
N GLU A 36 -13.67 -4.71 13.86
CA GLU A 36 -14.57 -3.56 14.06
C GLU A 36 -15.66 -3.77 15.13
N LYS A 37 -15.93 -5.02 15.53
CA LYS A 37 -16.93 -5.34 16.56
C LYS A 37 -16.43 -5.10 17.98
N PHE A 38 -15.14 -4.86 18.16
CA PHE A 38 -14.56 -4.61 19.48
C PHE A 38 -14.49 -3.11 19.77
N ASP A 39 -15.07 -2.69 20.89
CA ASP A 39 -14.96 -1.30 21.38
C ASP A 39 -13.50 -0.90 21.66
N SER A 40 -12.69 -1.88 22.08
CA SER A 40 -11.24 -1.73 22.24
C SER A 40 -10.53 -2.94 21.66
N LEU A 41 -9.55 -2.69 20.80
CA LEU A 41 -8.72 -3.71 20.18
C LEU A 41 -7.33 -3.74 20.83
N ASP A 42 -6.85 -4.96 21.10
CA ASP A 42 -5.53 -5.30 21.63
C ASP A 42 -4.99 -6.54 20.89
N GLU A 43 -3.74 -6.90 21.14
CA GLU A 43 -3.07 -8.02 20.47
C GLU A 43 -3.78 -9.36 20.70
N LEU A 44 -4.29 -9.62 21.91
CA LEU A 44 -4.96 -10.88 22.24
C LEU A 44 -6.28 -11.03 21.48
N LYS A 45 -7.06 -9.96 21.37
CA LYS A 45 -8.28 -9.94 20.55
C LYS A 45 -7.98 -10.14 19.07
N PHE A 46 -6.93 -9.51 18.55
CA PHE A 46 -6.49 -9.72 17.18
C PHE A 46 -6.11 -11.19 16.93
N GLN A 47 -5.31 -11.78 17.82
CA GLN A 47 -4.96 -13.21 17.75
C GLN A 47 -6.21 -14.10 17.80
N GLY A 48 -7.18 -13.79 18.65
CA GLY A 48 -8.46 -14.51 18.72
C GLY A 48 -9.27 -14.41 17.43
N VAL A 49 -9.29 -13.25 16.77
CA VAL A 49 -9.92 -13.09 15.44
C VAL A 49 -9.20 -13.96 14.40
N LEU A 50 -7.87 -13.95 14.36
CA LEU A 50 -7.12 -14.81 13.44
C LEU A 50 -7.42 -16.30 13.68
N GLN A 51 -7.48 -16.74 14.94
CA GLN A 51 -7.83 -18.12 15.29
C GLN A 51 -9.22 -18.54 14.79
N ASN A 52 -10.15 -17.59 14.65
CA ASN A 52 -11.50 -17.88 14.13
C ASN A 52 -11.57 -17.91 12.60
N HIS A 53 -10.76 -17.12 11.89
CA HIS A 53 -10.86 -16.98 10.43
C HIS A 53 -9.84 -17.83 9.65
N MET A 54 -8.65 -18.06 10.21
CA MET A 54 -7.56 -18.72 9.48
C MET A 54 -7.72 -20.24 9.31
N PRO A 55 -8.23 -21.03 10.28
CA PRO A 55 -8.27 -22.50 10.15
C PRO A 55 -9.08 -23.01 8.96
N ASP A 56 -10.26 -22.43 8.72
CA ASP A 56 -11.11 -22.79 7.58
C ASP A 56 -10.42 -22.44 6.26
N PHE A 57 -9.74 -21.29 6.22
CA PHE A 57 -8.97 -20.87 5.05
C PHE A 57 -7.81 -21.84 4.78
N TYR A 58 -7.06 -22.23 5.81
CA TYR A 58 -5.97 -23.20 5.69
C TYR A 58 -6.45 -24.54 5.16
N THR A 59 -7.59 -25.02 5.67
CA THR A 59 -8.20 -26.28 5.24
C THR A 59 -8.66 -26.21 3.79
N HIS A 60 -9.39 -25.15 3.42
CA HIS A 60 -9.94 -24.97 2.08
C HIS A 60 -8.84 -24.87 1.01
N TYR A 61 -7.77 -24.13 1.30
CA TYR A 61 -6.67 -23.88 0.36
C TYR A 61 -5.47 -24.82 0.53
N LYS A 62 -5.59 -25.86 1.37
CA LYS A 62 -4.56 -26.89 1.60
C LYS A 62 -3.21 -26.29 2.01
N ILE A 63 -3.25 -25.39 2.99
CA ILE A 63 -2.08 -24.80 3.63
C ILE A 63 -1.61 -25.77 4.72
N ASP A 64 -0.73 -26.69 4.33
CA ASP A 64 -0.34 -27.88 5.10
C ASP A 64 1.10 -27.86 5.63
N THR A 65 1.85 -26.80 5.33
CA THR A 65 3.24 -26.63 5.77
C THR A 65 3.42 -25.29 6.47
N LYS A 66 4.39 -25.25 7.40
CA LYS A 66 4.75 -24.03 8.10
C LYS A 66 5.13 -22.90 7.14
N SER A 67 5.95 -23.19 6.12
CA SER A 67 6.35 -22.18 5.14
C SER A 67 5.17 -21.56 4.38
N LYS A 68 4.21 -22.37 3.93
CA LYS A 68 2.99 -21.83 3.28
C LYS A 68 2.16 -20.99 4.26
N SER A 69 2.06 -21.43 5.51
CA SER A 69 1.33 -20.69 6.56
C SER A 69 1.99 -19.35 6.87
N ASP A 70 3.32 -19.32 7.02
CA ASP A 70 4.07 -18.12 7.35
C ASP A 70 3.94 -17.10 6.18
N SER A 71 4.16 -17.52 4.93
CA SER A 71 4.00 -16.64 3.76
C SER A 71 2.57 -16.11 3.58
N LEU A 72 1.57 -16.94 3.89
CA LEU A 72 0.16 -16.52 3.86
C LEU A 72 -0.12 -15.49 4.97
N MET A 73 0.41 -15.70 6.17
CA MET A 73 0.23 -14.77 7.28
C MET A 73 0.87 -13.42 7.00
N ASP A 74 2.07 -13.39 6.42
CA ASP A 74 2.73 -12.15 6.00
C ASP A 74 1.85 -11.39 5.00
N LEU A 75 1.32 -12.10 4.00
CA LEU A 75 0.44 -11.47 3.01
C LEU A 75 -0.85 -10.94 3.64
N VAL A 76 -1.52 -11.73 4.51
CA VAL A 76 -2.70 -11.26 5.26
C VAL A 76 -2.36 -10.02 6.07
N TYR A 77 -1.26 -10.05 6.82
CA TYR A 77 -0.80 -8.94 7.65
C TYR A 77 -0.58 -7.66 6.83
N TYR A 78 0.17 -7.71 5.74
CA TYR A 78 0.37 -6.55 4.87
C TYR A 78 -0.95 -6.05 4.26
N ARG A 79 -1.82 -6.96 3.79
CA ARG A 79 -3.10 -6.57 3.20
C ARG A 79 -4.06 -5.97 4.24
N LEU A 80 -4.02 -6.39 5.50
CA LEU A 80 -4.76 -5.74 6.60
C LEU A 80 -4.28 -4.31 6.83
N GLN A 81 -2.97 -4.05 6.84
CA GLN A 81 -2.45 -2.67 6.98
C GLN A 81 -2.98 -1.73 5.90
N LYS A 82 -3.25 -2.25 4.71
CA LYS A 82 -3.78 -1.45 3.61
C LYS A 82 -5.29 -1.27 3.62
N ASN A 83 -6.00 -2.37 3.91
CA ASN A 83 -7.43 -2.47 3.66
C ASN A 83 -8.28 -2.40 4.95
N CYS A 84 -7.66 -2.22 6.12
CA CYS A 84 -8.37 -2.20 7.41
C CYS A 84 -7.80 -1.13 8.35
N ASN A 85 -8.44 0.03 8.44
CA ASN A 85 -7.96 1.11 9.31
C ASN A 85 -8.00 0.72 10.80
N THR A 86 -8.96 -0.10 11.22
CA THR A 86 -9.03 -0.62 12.60
C THR A 86 -7.76 -1.40 12.96
N PHE A 87 -7.22 -2.16 12.01
CA PHE A 87 -5.94 -2.85 12.18
C PHE A 87 -4.77 -1.88 12.22
N VAL A 88 -4.75 -0.84 11.38
CA VAL A 88 -3.72 0.21 11.43
C VAL A 88 -3.72 0.95 12.77
N VAL A 89 -4.89 1.21 13.35
CA VAL A 89 -5.04 1.81 14.69
C VAL A 89 -4.54 0.87 15.80
N LEU A 90 -4.68 -0.45 15.64
CA LEU A 90 -4.05 -1.40 16.55
C LEU A 90 -2.53 -1.30 16.43
N MET A 91 -2.00 -1.37 15.21
CA MET A 91 -0.56 -1.33 14.98
C MET A 91 0.08 -0.06 15.55
N SER A 92 -0.57 1.09 15.43
CA SER A 92 -0.06 2.35 15.98
C SER A 92 -0.02 2.43 17.51
N LYS A 93 -0.68 1.50 18.21
CA LYS A 93 -0.56 1.35 19.67
C LYS A 93 0.54 0.38 20.07
N LEU A 94 0.88 -0.56 19.19
CA LEU A 94 1.87 -1.61 19.43
C LEU A 94 3.28 -1.17 19.01
N GLU A 95 3.36 -0.34 17.98
CA GLU A 95 4.62 0.14 17.41
C GLU A 95 4.75 1.65 17.56
N GLU A 96 5.96 2.11 17.88
CA GLU A 96 6.27 3.53 17.89
C GLU A 96 6.41 4.05 16.46
N ASN A 97 5.67 5.11 16.13
CA ASN A 97 5.81 5.81 14.86
C ASN A 97 7.09 6.67 14.87
N LYS A 98 8.07 6.31 14.04
CA LYS A 98 9.36 7.03 13.90
C LYS A 98 9.37 8.00 12.72
N SER A 99 8.20 8.36 12.21
CA SER A 99 8.00 9.11 10.97
C SER A 99 6.99 10.24 11.13
N ASP A 100 6.76 10.98 10.04
CA ASP A 100 5.75 12.03 9.97
C ASP A 100 4.38 11.53 9.50
N TRP A 101 4.18 10.20 9.42
CA TRP A 101 2.91 9.62 9.02
C TRP A 101 1.83 9.86 10.07
N GLY A 102 0.64 10.24 9.61
CA GLY A 102 -0.56 10.39 10.41
C GLY A 102 -1.78 9.84 9.70
N MET A 103 -2.90 9.75 10.42
CA MET A 103 -4.19 9.36 9.86
C MET A 103 -5.27 10.38 10.27
N SER A 104 -6.13 10.74 9.32
CA SER A 104 -7.21 11.70 9.50
C SER A 104 -8.50 11.21 8.85
N ASP A 105 -9.62 11.51 9.49
CA ASP A 105 -10.96 11.25 8.97
C ASP A 105 -11.37 12.28 7.92
N LEU A 106 -10.84 13.50 8.04
CA LEU A 106 -11.12 14.60 7.14
C LEU A 106 -9.94 14.80 6.20
N LYS A 107 -10.27 15.17 4.95
CA LYS A 107 -9.27 15.61 3.99
C LYS A 107 -8.57 16.85 4.54
N PRO A 108 -7.23 16.89 4.60
CA PRO A 108 -6.53 18.08 5.05
C PRO A 108 -6.90 19.30 4.20
N GLU A 109 -7.14 20.43 4.87
CA GLU A 109 -7.33 21.71 4.19
C GLU A 109 -6.04 22.14 3.51
N SER A 110 -6.18 22.76 2.34
CA SER A 110 -5.05 23.16 1.52
C SER A 110 -4.67 24.60 1.83
N GLU A 111 -3.48 24.79 2.41
CA GLU A 111 -2.89 26.11 2.67
C GLU A 111 -1.83 26.47 1.61
N ILE A 112 -1.48 25.52 0.74
CA ILE A 112 -0.46 25.72 -0.30
C ILE A 112 -0.96 26.60 -1.45
N SER A 113 -0.12 27.54 -1.88
CA SER A 113 -0.40 28.42 -3.02
C SER A 113 -0.18 27.73 -4.37
N GLU A 114 -0.78 28.29 -5.44
CA GLU A 114 -0.60 27.79 -6.80
C GLU A 114 0.87 27.80 -7.26
N SER A 115 1.65 28.81 -6.87
CA SER A 115 3.07 28.91 -7.24
C SER A 115 3.89 27.83 -6.56
N GLU A 116 3.62 27.53 -5.29
CA GLU A 116 4.28 26.45 -4.55
C GLU A 116 3.92 25.06 -5.11
N LEU A 117 2.67 24.87 -5.55
CA LEU A 117 2.22 23.66 -6.23
C LEU A 117 2.91 23.48 -7.58
N LYS A 118 3.00 24.54 -8.39
CA LYS A 118 3.75 24.50 -9.65
C LYS A 118 5.20 24.09 -9.40
N ASN A 119 5.84 24.64 -8.35
CA ASN A 119 7.19 24.28 -7.96
C ASN A 119 7.31 22.81 -7.49
N PHE A 120 6.34 22.29 -6.74
CA PHE A 120 6.32 20.87 -6.34
C PHE A 120 6.49 19.95 -7.56
N PHE A 121 5.71 20.21 -8.60
CA PHE A 121 5.75 19.42 -9.83
C PHE A 121 6.98 19.68 -10.71
N LEU A 122 7.97 20.45 -10.25
CA LEU A 122 9.29 20.56 -10.90
C LEU A 122 10.36 19.70 -10.22
N PHE A 123 10.22 19.36 -8.93
CA PHE A 123 11.22 18.55 -8.21
C PHE A 123 11.28 17.12 -8.73
N LYS A 124 12.49 16.64 -9.04
CA LYS A 124 12.70 15.26 -9.50
C LYS A 124 13.14 14.31 -8.40
N LYS A 125 13.78 14.83 -7.35
CA LYS A 125 14.26 14.04 -6.22
C LYS A 125 13.55 14.49 -4.97
N LEU A 126 12.98 13.54 -4.26
CA LEU A 126 12.31 13.72 -2.99
C LEU A 126 12.65 12.52 -2.11
N HIS A 127 12.33 12.58 -0.82
CA HIS A 127 12.25 11.39 0.01
C HIS A 127 11.12 11.49 1.02
N TYR A 128 10.73 10.36 1.58
CA TYR A 128 9.84 10.30 2.74
C TYR A 128 10.37 9.27 3.73
N LYS A 129 9.88 9.36 4.98
CA LYS A 129 10.20 8.39 6.03
C LYS A 129 9.11 7.32 6.05
N GLU A 130 9.51 6.06 5.98
CA GLU A 130 8.66 4.91 6.33
C GLU A 130 8.31 4.96 7.82
N TYR A 131 7.29 4.20 8.24
CA TYR A 131 6.82 4.17 9.63
C TYR A 131 7.93 3.85 10.66
N ASP A 132 8.88 2.99 10.28
CA ASP A 132 10.04 2.61 11.10
C ASP A 132 11.18 3.64 11.08
N GLY A 133 10.99 4.76 10.38
CA GLY A 133 11.93 5.87 10.27
C GLY A 133 12.94 5.75 9.12
N LYS A 134 12.96 4.61 8.41
CA LYS A 134 13.82 4.43 7.23
C LYS A 134 13.42 5.35 6.10
N ILE A 135 14.37 5.67 5.23
CA ILE A 135 14.15 6.59 4.13
C ILE A 135 13.78 5.82 2.85
N ALA A 136 12.69 6.24 2.23
CA ALA A 136 12.34 5.89 0.86
C ALA A 136 12.68 7.07 -0.06
N MET A 137 13.71 6.87 -0.89
CA MET A 137 14.14 7.86 -1.88
C MET A 137 13.23 7.79 -3.10
N VAL A 138 12.76 8.94 -3.56
CA VAL A 138 11.87 9.07 -4.71
C VAL A 138 12.60 9.77 -5.85
N ASN A 139 12.61 9.13 -7.01
CA ASN A 139 12.95 9.76 -8.28
C ASN A 139 11.71 9.85 -9.17
N ARG A 140 11.32 11.08 -9.48
CA ARG A 140 10.19 11.41 -10.34
C ARG A 140 10.69 11.82 -11.72
N ASP A 141 10.30 11.04 -12.71
CA ASP A 141 10.39 11.38 -14.13
C ASP A 141 8.98 11.70 -14.67
N SER A 142 8.87 12.19 -15.90
CA SER A 142 7.65 12.70 -16.54
C SER A 142 6.40 11.85 -16.30
N ASN A 143 6.51 10.52 -16.35
CA ASN A 143 5.43 9.56 -16.13
C ASN A 143 5.76 8.48 -15.08
N LEU A 144 6.87 8.58 -14.36
CA LEU A 144 7.33 7.53 -13.44
C LEU A 144 7.65 8.09 -12.06
N TRP A 145 7.17 7.37 -11.04
CA TRP A 145 7.56 7.52 -9.65
C TRP A 145 8.32 6.27 -9.24
N SER A 146 9.64 6.39 -9.11
CA SER A 146 10.53 5.29 -8.73
C SER A 146 10.98 5.47 -7.29
N GLU A 147 10.80 4.44 -6.49
CA GLU A 147 11.22 4.41 -5.09
C GLU A 147 12.45 3.53 -4.93
N LYS A 148 13.39 3.95 -4.09
CA LYS A 148 14.52 3.14 -3.65
C LYS A 148 14.58 3.14 -2.13
N PHE A 149 14.60 1.95 -1.54
CA PHE A 149 14.62 1.74 -0.11
C PHE A 149 16.04 1.49 0.40
N GLU A 150 16.26 1.65 1.71
CA GLU A 150 17.58 1.47 2.34
C GLU A 150 18.16 0.06 2.19
N ASP A 151 17.31 -0.97 2.09
CA ASP A 151 17.71 -2.36 1.85
C ASP A 151 18.13 -2.62 0.38
N GLY A 152 18.13 -1.59 -0.46
CA GLY A 152 18.49 -1.66 -1.88
C GLY A 152 17.36 -2.13 -2.79
N SER A 153 16.20 -2.50 -2.24
CA SER A 153 15.00 -2.79 -3.03
C SER A 153 14.39 -1.53 -3.63
N SER A 154 13.43 -1.71 -4.53
CA SER A 154 12.81 -0.64 -5.29
C SER A 154 11.37 -0.93 -5.67
N SER A 155 10.62 0.14 -5.89
CA SER A 155 9.27 0.09 -6.46
C SER A 155 9.18 1.02 -7.66
N LYS A 156 8.32 0.67 -8.62
CA LYS A 156 7.97 1.53 -9.74
C LYS A 156 6.47 1.74 -9.81
N LEU A 157 6.08 2.99 -9.96
CA LEU A 157 4.71 3.41 -10.16
C LEU A 157 4.63 4.36 -11.36
N GLU A 158 3.53 4.30 -12.08
CA GLU A 158 3.19 5.31 -13.08
C GLU A 158 2.68 6.56 -12.35
N PHE A 159 3.20 7.72 -12.72
CA PHE A 159 2.82 9.01 -12.16
C PHE A 159 1.92 9.76 -13.13
N LYS A 160 0.77 10.24 -12.66
CA LYS A 160 -0.14 11.07 -13.44
C LYS A 160 -0.68 12.23 -12.61
N LYS A 161 -0.31 13.47 -12.96
CA LYS A 161 -0.96 14.67 -12.41
C LYS A 161 -2.44 14.68 -12.82
N THR A 162 -3.34 14.85 -11.86
CA THR A 162 -4.81 14.82 -12.07
C THR A 162 -5.48 16.17 -11.85
N SER A 163 -4.87 17.05 -11.03
CA SER A 163 -5.28 18.45 -10.89
C SER A 163 -4.07 19.29 -10.45
N GLU A 164 -4.27 20.58 -10.18
CA GLU A 164 -3.19 21.45 -9.67
C GLU A 164 -2.57 20.99 -8.35
N SER A 165 -3.32 20.27 -7.50
CA SER A 165 -2.83 19.80 -6.20
C SER A 165 -2.88 18.29 -6.02
N THR A 166 -3.33 17.53 -7.03
CA THR A 166 -3.51 16.08 -6.92
C THR A 166 -2.82 15.32 -8.04
N PHE A 167 -2.44 14.09 -7.72
CA PHE A 167 -1.87 13.14 -8.66
C PHE A 167 -2.28 11.73 -8.27
N VAL A 168 -2.19 10.82 -9.23
CA VAL A 168 -2.37 9.38 -9.03
C VAL A 168 -1.04 8.69 -9.24
N LEU A 169 -0.73 7.76 -8.34
CA LEU A 169 0.31 6.75 -8.57
C LEU A 169 -0.36 5.42 -8.88
N LYS A 170 0.06 4.75 -9.95
CA LYS A 170 -0.42 3.42 -10.30
C LYS A 170 0.69 2.40 -10.16
N PHE A 171 0.48 1.39 -9.34
CA PHE A 171 1.51 0.38 -9.05
C PHE A 171 1.87 -0.44 -10.30
N ILE A 172 3.16 -0.52 -10.61
CA ILE A 172 3.66 -1.34 -11.73
C ILE A 172 4.28 -2.62 -11.20
N GLU A 173 5.30 -2.49 -10.35
CA GLU A 173 6.07 -3.60 -9.80
C GLU A 173 6.90 -3.15 -8.58
N SER A 174 7.30 -4.11 -7.75
CA SER A 174 8.27 -3.90 -6.67
C SER A 174 8.99 -5.20 -6.36
N ASN A 175 10.27 -5.12 -6.00
CA ASN A 175 11.00 -6.22 -5.36
C ASN A 175 11.16 -6.02 -3.85
N ASN A 176 10.62 -4.94 -3.29
CA ASN A 176 10.53 -4.73 -1.84
C ASN A 176 9.45 -5.66 -1.25
N GLU A 177 9.79 -6.37 -0.18
CA GLU A 177 8.92 -7.39 0.43
C GLU A 177 7.58 -6.80 0.89
N MET A 178 7.60 -5.65 1.55
CA MET A 178 6.38 -5.00 2.02
C MET A 178 5.55 -4.49 0.84
N ARG A 179 6.15 -3.74 -0.10
CA ARG A 179 5.42 -3.07 -1.19
C ARG A 179 4.79 -4.05 -2.18
N LYS A 180 5.46 -5.16 -2.51
CA LYS A 180 4.92 -6.19 -3.42
C LYS A 180 3.72 -6.92 -2.81
N ASN A 181 3.68 -7.07 -1.49
CA ASN A 181 2.57 -7.71 -0.78
C ASN A 181 1.44 -6.71 -0.46
N LEU A 182 1.75 -5.42 -0.30
CA LEU A 182 0.76 -4.37 -0.13
C LEU A 182 -0.03 -4.08 -1.40
N SER A 183 0.56 -4.19 -2.59
CA SER A 183 -0.03 -3.62 -3.81
C SER A 183 -0.16 -4.64 -4.93
N VAL A 184 -1.26 -4.57 -5.66
CA VAL A 184 -1.43 -5.34 -6.90
C VAL A 184 -1.14 -4.50 -8.12
N LYS A 185 -0.60 -5.12 -9.17
CA LYS A 185 -0.30 -4.42 -10.42
C LYS A 185 -1.55 -3.73 -10.97
N GLY A 186 -1.40 -2.45 -11.30
CA GLY A 186 -2.47 -1.60 -11.81
C GLY A 186 -3.33 -0.93 -10.73
N GLU A 187 -3.08 -1.18 -9.44
CA GLU A 187 -3.77 -0.49 -8.36
C GLU A 187 -3.38 0.98 -8.31
N GLU A 188 -4.37 1.85 -8.14
CA GLU A 188 -4.21 3.31 -8.16
C GLU A 188 -4.36 3.91 -6.76
N PHE A 189 -3.49 4.88 -6.46
CA PHE A 189 -3.44 5.60 -5.21
C PHE A 189 -3.60 7.09 -5.49
N LYS A 190 -4.59 7.72 -4.85
CA LYS A 190 -4.86 9.15 -5.02
C LYS A 190 -4.11 9.94 -3.96
N TYR A 191 -3.26 10.83 -4.42
CA TYR A 191 -2.47 11.72 -3.58
C TYR A 191 -2.90 13.18 -3.77
N GLY A 192 -2.60 13.99 -2.76
CA GLY A 192 -2.59 15.42 -2.92
C GLY A 192 -1.58 16.13 -2.03
N ILE A 193 -1.15 17.29 -2.49
CA ILE A 193 -0.28 18.20 -1.76
C ILE A 193 -1.14 19.29 -1.15
N TYR A 194 -0.93 19.58 0.13
CA TYR A 194 -1.78 20.52 0.87
C TYR A 194 -1.01 21.58 1.64
N GLY A 195 0.32 21.45 1.80
CA GLY A 195 1.13 22.42 2.52
C GLY A 195 2.58 22.46 2.05
N LYS A 196 3.26 23.57 2.32
CA LYS A 196 4.69 23.79 2.07
C LYS A 196 5.39 24.09 3.40
N GLY A 197 6.42 23.31 3.72
CA GLY A 197 7.38 23.63 4.77
C GLY A 197 8.70 24.14 4.18
N GLN A 198 9.66 24.47 5.04
CA GLN A 198 10.97 24.99 4.62
C GLN A 198 11.70 24.03 3.66
N ASN A 199 11.80 22.74 4.00
CA ASN A 199 12.45 21.72 3.16
C ASN A 199 11.52 20.57 2.74
N TYR A 200 10.20 20.71 2.89
CA TYR A 200 9.27 19.63 2.59
C TYR A 200 7.96 20.15 2.00
N TYR A 201 7.16 19.21 1.51
CA TYR A 201 5.76 19.38 1.15
C TYR A 201 4.92 18.41 1.97
N SER A 202 3.80 18.90 2.50
CA SER A 202 2.84 18.04 3.19
C SER A 202 1.93 17.39 2.17
N ALA A 203 1.80 16.07 2.25
CA ALA A 203 1.05 15.25 1.32
C ALA A 203 0.04 14.37 2.06
N TRP A 204 -1.02 13.98 1.35
CA TRP A 204 -1.95 12.95 1.80
C TRP A 204 -2.11 11.87 0.73
N VAL A 205 -2.45 10.66 1.16
CA VAL A 205 -2.96 9.58 0.31
C VAL A 205 -4.30 9.09 0.84
N GLN A 206 -5.26 8.90 -0.05
CA GLN A 206 -6.59 8.41 0.30
C GLN A 206 -6.58 6.88 0.41
N SER A 207 -7.06 6.36 1.53
CA SER A 207 -7.29 4.92 1.76
C SER A 207 -8.56 4.44 1.06
N LYS A 208 -8.71 3.12 0.90
CA LYS A 208 -9.94 2.53 0.34
C LYS A 208 -11.18 2.76 1.20
N GLU A 209 -10.99 2.86 2.51
CA GLU A 209 -12.04 3.09 3.51
C GLU A 209 -12.30 4.59 3.74
N GLY A 210 -11.76 5.47 2.88
CA GLY A 210 -12.09 6.90 2.87
C GLY A 210 -11.30 7.77 3.86
N LYS A 211 -10.44 7.18 4.70
CA LYS A 211 -9.47 7.92 5.53
C LYS A 211 -8.34 8.52 4.70
N TYR A 212 -7.70 9.54 5.24
CA TYR A 212 -6.53 10.20 4.66
C TYR A 212 -5.31 9.92 5.51
N TYR A 213 -4.30 9.30 4.91
CA TYR A 213 -2.98 9.18 5.52
C TYR A 213 -2.15 10.39 5.13
N THR A 214 -1.63 11.12 6.11
CA THR A 214 -0.81 12.32 5.90
C THR A 214 0.65 12.02 6.13
N PHE A 215 1.54 12.69 5.41
CA PHE A 215 2.99 12.53 5.54
C PHE A 215 3.72 13.73 4.93
N LYS A 216 5.06 13.72 5.00
CA LYS A 216 5.92 14.73 4.39
C LYS A 216 6.77 14.14 3.27
N LEU A 217 6.86 14.89 2.18
CA LEU A 217 7.81 14.70 1.09
C LEU A 217 8.93 15.74 1.23
N TYR A 218 10.10 15.30 1.62
CA TYR A 218 11.28 16.13 1.80
C TYR A 218 12.01 16.37 0.48
N LEU A 219 12.58 17.57 0.36
CA LEU A 219 13.39 17.99 -0.78
C LEU A 219 14.83 17.52 -0.61
N GLU A 220 15.41 17.06 -1.72
CA GLU A 220 16.83 16.68 -1.88
C GLU A 220 17.61 17.77 -2.63
#